data_AF-A0A3M1S5F3-F1
#
_entry.id   AF-A0A3M1S5F3-F1
#
_cell.length_a   1.000
_cell.length_b   1.000
_cell.length_c   1.000
_cell.angle_alpha   90.00
_cell.angle_beta   90.00
_cell.angle_gamma   90.00
#
_symmetry.space_group_name_H-M   'P 1'
#
loop_
_entity.id
_entity.type
_entity.pdbx_description
1 polymer ?
#
loop_
_entity_poly.entity_id
_entity_poly.type
_entity_poly.pdbx_seq_one_letter_code
_entity_poly.pdbx_strand_id
1 'polypeptide(L)'
;MAELLIRGFKGKWSAIKFSKTDFYTSVKEITPPLEDGKDTTRLSLAGGSPVIWVKSPSEQLEEPLRLALSLTGDVEGVVVEGNSPIEFLSPDVVIFVFGKDIKRIKPSGRRALKRADLLIARTPIPEEILSEKRGVVTVVGSDFTKIAPLLVEKVEGLLRNKLEGERGGNKGGRREAE
;
A
#
# COMPACT_ATOMS: atom_id res chain seq x y z
N MET A 1 1.54 9.98 3.40
CA MET A 1 0.27 9.25 3.26
C MET A 1 0.32 7.90 3.95
N ALA A 2 1.28 7.03 3.62
CA ALA A 2 1.44 5.74 4.30
C ALA A 2 1.57 5.89 5.83
N GLU A 3 2.21 6.97 6.31
CA GLU A 3 2.29 7.27 7.74
C GLU A 3 0.93 7.56 8.39
N LEU A 4 -0.05 8.08 7.64
CA LEU A 4 -1.39 8.36 8.17
C LEU A 4 -2.19 7.08 8.36
N LEU A 5 -2.00 6.09 7.48
CA LEU A 5 -2.59 4.78 7.62
C LEU A 5 -2.04 4.05 8.85
N ILE A 6 -0.72 4.01 8.99
CA ILE A 6 -0.06 3.37 10.14
C ILE A 6 -0.53 3.99 11.47
N ARG A 7 -0.66 5.31 11.54
CA ARG A 7 -1.18 5.99 12.75
C ARG A 7 -2.63 5.65 13.07
N GLY A 8 -3.42 5.39 12.02
CA GLY A 8 -4.85 5.20 12.15
C GLY A 8 -5.26 3.76 12.42
N PHE A 9 -4.48 2.78 11.92
CA PHE A 9 -4.76 1.39 12.15
C PHE A 9 -4.51 1.00 13.61
N LYS A 10 -5.37 0.10 14.10
CA LYS A 10 -5.13 -0.58 15.38
C LYS A 10 -4.19 -1.76 15.16
N GLY A 11 -3.49 -2.15 16.22
CA GLY A 11 -2.61 -3.31 16.22
C GLY A 11 -1.18 -3.01 15.79
N LYS A 12 -0.39 -4.07 15.62
CA LYS A 12 1.02 -3.95 15.20
C LYS A 12 1.14 -3.92 13.69
N TRP A 13 1.67 -2.83 13.15
CA TRP A 13 1.89 -2.66 11.72
C TRP A 13 3.36 -2.39 11.41
N SER A 14 3.83 -3.00 10.33
CA SER A 14 5.13 -2.70 9.74
C SER A 14 4.98 -1.85 8.47
N ALA A 15 6.07 -1.26 8.01
CA ALA A 15 6.11 -0.52 6.76
C ALA A 15 7.31 -0.90 5.91
N ILE A 16 7.12 -1.02 4.60
CA ILE A 16 8.19 -1.18 3.64
C ILE A 16 8.15 0.02 2.70
N LYS A 17 9.24 0.80 2.63
CA LYS A 17 9.39 1.84 1.60
C LYS A 17 10.25 1.30 0.47
N PHE A 18 9.80 1.43 -0.77
CA PHE A 18 10.61 1.18 -1.94
C PHE A 18 11.12 2.49 -2.56
N SER A 19 12.38 2.51 -2.99
CA SER A 19 12.93 3.59 -3.82
C SER A 19 13.74 2.98 -4.96
N LYS A 20 13.36 3.32 -6.20
CA LYS A 20 14.09 2.86 -7.39
C LYS A 20 15.51 3.46 -7.39
N THR A 21 16.49 2.62 -7.66
CA THR A 21 17.90 2.98 -7.88
C THR A 21 18.36 2.39 -9.21
N ASP A 22 19.46 2.91 -9.77
CA ASP A 22 19.95 2.45 -11.08
C ASP A 22 20.99 1.32 -10.99
N PHE A 23 21.74 1.23 -9.88
CA PHE A 23 22.94 0.36 -9.84
C PHE A 23 23.11 -0.46 -8.56
N TYR A 24 22.32 -0.22 -7.52
CA TYR A 24 22.56 -0.89 -6.24
C TYR A 24 21.28 -1.31 -5.55
N THR A 25 21.42 -2.41 -4.81
CA THR A 25 20.35 -2.98 -4.01
C THR A 25 20.73 -2.90 -2.53
N SER A 26 19.76 -2.53 -1.69
CA SER A 26 19.93 -2.37 -0.25
C SER A 26 18.59 -2.62 0.44
N VAL A 27 18.58 -3.53 1.40
CA VAL A 27 17.46 -3.76 2.32
C VAL A 27 17.96 -3.41 3.72
N LYS A 28 17.35 -2.43 4.37
CA LYS A 28 17.75 -2.00 5.71
C LYS A 28 16.54 -1.78 6.58
N GLU A 29 16.56 -2.34 7.79
CA GLU A 29 15.71 -1.85 8.86
C GLU A 29 16.16 -0.44 9.23
N ILE A 30 15.19 0.43 9.45
CA ILE A 30 15.40 1.82 9.77
C ILE A 30 14.93 2.07 11.19
N THR A 31 15.89 2.35 12.05
CA THR A 31 15.66 2.84 13.41
C THR A 31 15.91 4.34 13.41
N PRO A 32 14.98 5.18 13.90
CA PRO A 32 15.25 6.58 14.15
C PRO A 32 16.41 6.77 15.14
N PRO A 33 17.13 7.91 15.10
CA PRO A 33 16.91 9.05 14.22
C PRO A 33 17.57 8.86 12.84
N LEU A 34 16.78 9.04 11.79
CA LEU A 34 17.28 9.43 10.47
C LEU A 34 17.11 10.94 10.31
N GLU A 35 17.85 11.57 9.39
CA GLU A 35 17.69 12.99 9.04
C GLU A 35 16.23 13.46 9.09
N ASP A 36 15.99 14.52 9.87
CA ASP A 36 14.67 15.07 10.13
C ASP A 36 13.91 15.35 8.82
N GLY A 37 12.67 14.85 8.73
CA GLY A 37 11.74 15.17 7.65
C GLY A 37 11.69 14.20 6.47
N LYS A 38 12.57 13.20 6.37
CA LYS A 38 12.47 12.16 5.33
C LYS A 38 11.27 11.23 5.53
N ASP A 39 10.68 10.76 4.43
CA ASP A 39 9.48 9.89 4.44
C ASP A 39 9.61 8.68 5.37
N THR A 40 10.79 8.07 5.40
CA THR A 40 11.08 6.88 6.21
C THR A 40 11.05 7.18 7.72
N THR A 41 11.51 8.37 8.13
CA THR A 41 11.40 8.84 9.52
C THR A 41 9.93 9.00 9.92
N ARG A 42 9.08 9.51 9.01
CA ARG A 42 7.65 9.69 9.30
C ARG A 42 6.90 8.37 9.48
N LEU A 43 7.29 7.30 8.78
CA LEU A 43 6.72 5.96 8.95
C LEU A 43 7.06 5.35 10.31
N SER A 44 8.31 5.47 10.75
CA SER A 44 8.71 4.94 12.06
C SER A 44 8.06 5.74 13.20
N LEU A 45 8.03 7.08 13.11
CA LEU A 45 7.33 7.95 14.05
C LEU A 45 5.79 7.75 14.04
N ALA A 46 5.24 7.11 13.02
CA ALA A 46 3.82 6.76 12.96
C ALA A 46 3.46 5.50 13.76
N GLY A 47 4.45 4.79 14.30
CA GLY A 47 4.26 3.51 14.99
C GLY A 47 4.55 2.30 14.12
N GLY A 48 5.06 2.51 12.89
CA GLY A 48 5.53 1.41 12.04
C GLY A 48 6.74 0.76 12.69
N SER A 49 6.65 -0.52 13.03
CA SER A 49 7.75 -1.23 13.68
C SER A 49 7.73 -2.72 13.32
N PRO A 50 8.76 -3.20 12.60
CA PRO A 50 9.91 -2.46 12.04
C PRO A 50 9.53 -1.66 10.77
N VAL A 51 10.39 -0.71 10.35
CA VAL A 51 10.29 -0.04 9.04
C VAL A 51 11.46 -0.46 8.18
N ILE A 52 11.20 -1.06 7.02
CA ILE A 52 12.24 -1.55 6.11
C ILE A 52 12.32 -0.62 4.90
N TRP A 53 13.52 -0.13 4.58
CA TRP A 53 13.78 0.62 3.35
C TRP A 53 14.48 -0.27 2.32
N VAL A 54 13.76 -0.53 1.24
CA VAL A 54 14.26 -1.25 0.06
C VAL A 54 14.66 -0.23 -1.00
N LYS A 55 15.91 -0.32 -1.42
CA LYS A 55 16.45 0.37 -2.60
C LYS A 55 16.88 -0.67 -3.60
N SER A 56 16.42 -0.59 -4.83
CA SER A 56 16.75 -1.57 -5.87
C SER A 56 16.40 -1.04 -7.26
N PRO A 57 17.11 -1.46 -8.32
CA PRO A 57 16.55 -1.49 -9.67
C PRO A 57 15.24 -2.28 -9.70
N SER A 58 14.32 -1.93 -10.60
CA SER A 58 12.98 -2.53 -10.62
C SER A 58 13.01 -4.00 -11.02
N GLU A 59 13.91 -4.34 -11.95
CA GLU A 59 14.18 -5.67 -12.48
C GLU A 59 14.80 -6.63 -11.46
N GLN A 60 15.37 -6.10 -10.37
CA GLN A 60 15.96 -6.88 -9.27
C GLN A 60 15.12 -6.79 -7.99
N LEU A 61 13.92 -6.21 -8.04
CA LEU A 61 13.15 -5.87 -6.83
C LEU A 61 12.53 -7.07 -6.11
N GLU A 62 12.28 -8.19 -6.80
CA GLU A 62 11.54 -9.31 -6.22
C GLU A 62 12.22 -9.88 -4.97
N GLU A 63 13.49 -10.30 -5.06
CA GLU A 63 14.21 -10.90 -3.93
C GLU A 63 14.39 -9.93 -2.75
N PRO A 64 14.83 -8.66 -2.96
CA PRO A 64 14.91 -7.66 -1.88
C PRO A 64 13.57 -7.40 -1.20
N LEU A 65 12.47 -7.44 -1.94
CA LEU A 65 11.14 -7.23 -1.39
C LEU A 65 10.66 -8.42 -0.56
N ARG A 66 10.94 -9.66 -0.99
CA ARG A 66 10.68 -10.87 -0.20
C ARG A 66 11.51 -10.88 1.08
N LEU A 67 12.78 -10.49 1.00
CA LEU A 67 13.62 -10.32 2.18
C LEU A 67 13.03 -9.27 3.13
N ALA A 68 12.64 -8.10 2.61
CA ALA A 68 12.04 -7.05 3.42
C ALA A 68 10.76 -7.49 4.14
N LEU A 69 9.90 -8.29 3.48
CA LEU A 69 8.72 -8.88 4.11
C LEU A 69 9.09 -9.86 5.23
N SER A 70 10.11 -10.69 5.05
CA SER A 70 10.56 -11.59 6.12
C SER A 70 11.09 -10.84 7.36
N LEU A 71 11.61 -9.63 7.16
CA LEU A 71 12.12 -8.76 8.23
C LEU A 71 11.01 -8.01 8.99
N THR A 72 9.74 -8.05 8.55
CA THR A 72 8.66 -7.33 9.26
C THR A 72 8.27 -7.99 10.58
N GLY A 73 8.65 -9.26 10.80
CA GLY A 73 8.32 -10.00 12.00
C GLY A 73 6.82 -10.30 12.17
N ASP A 74 6.41 -10.54 13.41
CA ASP A 74 5.02 -10.86 13.78
C ASP A 74 4.18 -9.57 13.91
N VAL A 75 3.56 -9.18 12.80
CA VAL A 75 2.71 -7.98 12.66
C VAL A 75 1.36 -8.37 12.05
N GLU A 76 0.33 -7.58 12.36
CA GLU A 76 -1.04 -7.76 11.85
C GLU A 76 -1.18 -7.30 10.40
N GLY A 77 -0.30 -6.41 9.95
CA GLY A 77 -0.28 -5.94 8.58
C GLY A 77 0.98 -5.18 8.20
N VAL A 78 1.20 -5.05 6.89
CA VAL A 78 2.35 -4.35 6.31
C VAL A 78 1.87 -3.31 5.31
N VAL A 79 2.27 -2.06 5.50
CA VAL A 79 2.05 -0.99 4.52
C VAL A 79 3.26 -0.89 3.60
N VAL A 80 3.06 -1.10 2.30
CA VAL A 80 4.14 -0.99 1.30
C VAL A 80 3.99 0.30 0.49
N GLU A 81 4.99 1.18 0.53
CA GLU A 81 5.02 2.43 -0.23
C GLU A 81 5.86 2.27 -1.51
N GLY A 82 5.23 2.50 -2.66
CA GLY A 82 5.86 2.54 -3.98
C GLY A 82 5.01 1.85 -5.04
N ASN A 83 5.20 2.21 -6.31
CA ASN A 83 4.41 1.61 -7.41
C ASN A 83 4.96 0.23 -7.82
N SER A 84 6.28 0.07 -7.93
CA SER A 84 6.89 -1.17 -8.42
C SER A 84 6.64 -2.42 -7.57
N PRO A 85 6.58 -2.35 -6.23
CA PRO A 85 6.26 -3.52 -5.40
C PRO A 85 4.99 -4.24 -5.81
N ILE A 86 4.03 -3.52 -6.40
CA ILE A 86 2.78 -4.13 -6.85
C ILE A 86 3.03 -5.25 -7.85
N GLU A 87 4.05 -5.17 -8.69
CA GLU A 87 4.34 -6.15 -9.75
C GLU A 87 4.78 -7.51 -9.19
N PHE A 88 5.28 -7.54 -7.96
CA PHE A 88 5.85 -8.73 -7.32
C PHE A 88 5.04 -9.21 -6.11
N LEU A 89 4.12 -8.38 -5.63
CA LEU A 89 3.24 -8.69 -4.51
C LEU A 89 1.81 -8.92 -4.98
N SER A 90 1.06 -9.60 -4.12
CA SER A 90 -0.41 -9.69 -4.18
C SER A 90 -1.01 -8.98 -2.96
N PRO A 91 -1.01 -7.63 -2.89
CA PRO A 91 -1.53 -6.92 -1.73
C PRO A 91 -3.04 -7.13 -1.58
N ASP A 92 -3.50 -7.21 -0.33
CA ASP A 92 -4.93 -7.27 -0.02
C ASP A 92 -5.65 -5.98 -0.41
N VAL A 93 -5.00 -4.82 -0.26
CA VAL A 93 -5.57 -3.54 -0.72
C VAL A 93 -4.50 -2.73 -1.42
N VAL A 94 -4.84 -2.22 -2.61
CA VAL A 94 -4.01 -1.31 -3.38
C VAL A 94 -4.63 0.08 -3.34
N ILE A 95 -3.90 1.03 -2.78
CA ILE A 95 -4.29 2.44 -2.70
C ILE A 95 -3.48 3.23 -3.72
N PHE A 96 -4.17 3.89 -4.65
CA PHE A 96 -3.54 4.80 -5.60
C PHE A 96 -3.76 6.25 -5.19
N VAL A 97 -2.67 6.97 -4.96
CA VAL A 97 -2.70 8.39 -4.57
C VAL A 97 -2.29 9.25 -5.76
N PHE A 98 -3.22 10.07 -6.24
CA PHE A 98 -2.95 11.02 -7.30
C PHE A 98 -2.03 12.14 -6.82
N GLY A 99 -1.11 12.54 -7.70
CA GLY A 99 -0.32 13.76 -7.53
C GLY A 99 -1.16 15.02 -7.72
N LYS A 100 -0.51 16.19 -7.71
CA LYS A 100 -1.18 17.48 -7.96
C LYS A 100 -1.84 17.55 -9.34
N ASP A 101 -1.23 16.91 -10.33
CA ASP A 101 -1.74 16.81 -11.70
C ASP A 101 -2.26 15.39 -11.95
N ILE A 102 -3.59 15.25 -11.94
CA ILE A 102 -4.28 13.98 -12.13
C ILE A 102 -4.12 13.42 -13.56
N LYS A 103 -3.85 14.28 -14.55
CA LYS A 103 -3.70 13.87 -15.95
C LYS A 103 -2.30 13.30 -16.22
N ARG A 104 -1.30 13.68 -15.42
CA ARG A 104 0.10 13.28 -15.61
C ARG A 104 0.48 12.06 -14.77
N ILE A 105 0.04 10.89 -15.22
CA ILE A 105 0.37 9.61 -14.58
C ILE A 105 1.55 8.95 -15.31
N LYS A 106 2.66 8.71 -14.57
CA LYS A 106 3.83 7.97 -15.07
C LYS A 106 3.44 6.52 -15.45
N PRO A 107 4.17 5.84 -16.37
CA PRO A 107 3.85 4.47 -16.76
C PRO A 107 3.71 3.48 -15.60
N SER A 108 4.61 3.53 -14.61
CA SER A 108 4.50 2.70 -13.39
C SER A 108 3.26 3.04 -12.55
N GLY A 109 2.87 4.31 -12.52
CA GLY A 109 1.63 4.76 -11.89
C GLY A 109 0.39 4.22 -12.60
N ARG A 110 0.39 4.14 -13.94
CA ARG A 110 -0.74 3.56 -14.69
C ARG A 110 -0.94 2.08 -14.35
N ARG A 111 0.14 1.33 -14.18
CA ARG A 111 0.06 -0.08 -13.77
C ARG A 111 -0.49 -0.24 -12.35
N ALA A 112 -0.02 0.59 -11.41
CA ALA A 112 -0.56 0.63 -10.05
C ALA A 112 -2.06 1.02 -10.04
N LEU A 113 -2.44 2.04 -10.82
CA LEU A 113 -3.82 2.50 -10.96
C LEU A 113 -4.74 1.36 -11.42
N LYS A 114 -4.34 0.57 -12.42
CA LYS A 114 -5.13 -0.58 -12.91
C LYS A 114 -5.45 -1.62 -11.84
N ARG A 115 -4.63 -1.73 -10.80
CA ARG A 115 -4.83 -2.68 -9.70
C ARG A 115 -5.42 -2.05 -8.43
N ALA A 116 -5.60 -0.73 -8.41
CA ALA A 116 -6.12 -0.01 -7.27
C ALA A 116 -7.56 -0.42 -6.91
N ASP A 117 -7.78 -0.68 -5.63
CA ASP A 117 -9.08 -0.86 -4.98
C ASP A 117 -9.62 0.47 -4.43
N LEU A 118 -8.71 1.40 -4.10
CA LEU A 118 -9.03 2.71 -3.55
C LEU A 118 -8.22 3.81 -4.27
N LEU A 119 -8.91 4.88 -4.66
CA LEU A 119 -8.34 6.07 -5.29
C LEU A 119 -8.40 7.28 -4.36
N ILE A 120 -7.30 8.03 -4.27
CA ILE A 120 -7.22 9.25 -3.46
C ILE A 120 -6.76 10.42 -4.30
N ALA A 121 -7.52 11.49 -4.32
CA ALA A 121 -7.19 12.70 -5.06
C ALA A 121 -7.45 13.97 -4.25
N ARG A 122 -6.77 15.06 -4.60
CA ARG A 122 -7.03 16.39 -4.02
C ARG A 122 -8.17 17.13 -4.70
N THR A 123 -8.47 16.73 -5.93
CA THR A 123 -9.52 17.27 -6.78
C THR A 123 -10.41 16.12 -7.25
N PRO A 124 -11.61 16.40 -7.78
CA PRO A 124 -12.44 15.38 -8.39
C PRO A 124 -11.65 14.55 -9.42
N ILE A 125 -11.87 13.23 -9.37
CA ILE A 125 -11.25 12.28 -10.29
C ILE A 125 -12.04 12.31 -11.60
N PRO A 126 -11.40 12.45 -12.78
CA PRO A 126 -12.09 12.45 -14.06
C PRO A 126 -12.93 11.19 -14.29
N GLU A 127 -14.11 11.34 -14.87
CA GLU A 127 -15.04 10.24 -15.16
C GLU A 127 -14.43 9.18 -16.08
N GLU A 128 -13.53 9.58 -16.97
CA GLU A 128 -12.81 8.65 -17.84
C GLU A 128 -12.02 7.61 -17.01
N ILE A 129 -11.47 7.99 -15.86
CA ILE A 129 -10.74 7.07 -14.97
C ILE A 129 -11.72 6.22 -14.15
N LEU A 130 -12.84 6.80 -13.70
CA LEU A 130 -13.83 6.09 -12.88
C LEU A 130 -14.61 5.05 -13.69
N SER A 131 -14.94 5.36 -14.94
CA SER A 131 -15.66 4.46 -15.84
C SER A 131 -14.88 3.18 -16.18
N GLU A 132 -13.55 3.25 -16.22
CA GLU A 132 -12.67 2.08 -16.36
C GLU A 132 -12.62 1.21 -15.08
N LYS A 133 -13.16 1.70 -13.96
CA LYS A 133 -12.92 1.20 -12.60
C LYS A 133 -14.24 1.03 -11.83
N ARG A 134 -15.12 0.15 -12.31
CA ARG A 134 -16.37 -0.15 -11.60
C ARG A 134 -16.10 -0.64 -10.17
N GLY A 135 -16.82 -0.07 -9.20
CA GLY A 135 -16.76 -0.46 -7.79
C GLY A 135 -15.53 0.01 -7.03
N VAL A 136 -14.67 0.85 -7.63
CA VAL A 136 -13.51 1.41 -6.92
C VAL A 136 -13.96 2.41 -5.85
N VAL A 137 -13.35 2.34 -4.67
CA VAL A 137 -13.62 3.32 -3.61
C VAL A 137 -12.86 4.60 -3.93
N THR A 138 -13.50 5.76 -3.78
CA THR A 138 -12.87 7.06 -4.01
C THR A 138 -12.90 7.92 -2.75
N VAL A 139 -11.79 8.63 -2.51
CA VAL A 139 -11.68 9.62 -1.46
C VAL A 139 -11.09 10.89 -2.07
N VAL A 140 -11.82 12.00 -1.97
CA VAL A 140 -11.39 13.30 -2.48
C VAL A 140 -11.26 14.29 -1.33
N GLY A 141 -10.08 14.90 -1.19
CA GLY A 141 -9.84 15.91 -0.17
C GLY A 141 -8.49 16.60 -0.34
N SER A 142 -8.48 17.92 -0.18
CA SER A 142 -7.27 18.74 -0.34
C SER A 142 -6.31 18.63 0.85
N ASP A 143 -6.82 18.32 2.04
CA ASP A 143 -6.06 18.12 3.27
C ASP A 143 -6.10 16.65 3.70
N PHE A 144 -4.97 15.95 3.51
CA PHE A 144 -4.86 14.53 3.79
C PHE A 144 -4.92 14.18 5.28
N THR A 145 -4.62 15.12 6.18
CA THR A 145 -4.72 14.88 7.62
C THR A 145 -6.18 14.81 8.07
N LYS A 146 -7.05 15.66 7.49
CA LYS A 146 -8.48 15.69 7.82
C LYS A 146 -9.24 14.49 7.27
N ILE A 147 -8.82 13.95 6.12
CA ILE A 147 -9.45 12.75 5.54
C ILE A 147 -8.85 11.44 6.07
N ALA A 148 -7.79 11.49 6.88
CA ALA A 148 -7.13 10.29 7.38
C ALA A 148 -8.09 9.32 8.11
N PRO A 149 -9.01 9.77 8.99
CA PRO A 149 -9.96 8.86 9.64
C PRO A 149 -10.87 8.14 8.64
N LEU A 150 -11.41 8.88 7.65
CA LEU A 150 -12.22 8.32 6.58
C LEU A 150 -11.43 7.32 5.74
N LEU A 151 -10.17 7.64 5.43
CA LEU A 151 -9.30 6.74 4.67
C LEU A 151 -9.10 5.41 5.41
N VAL A 152 -8.78 5.46 6.69
CA VAL A 152 -8.58 4.27 7.52
C VAL A 152 -9.84 3.41 7.53
N GLU A 153 -11.01 4.02 7.76
CA GLU A 153 -12.31 3.35 7.72
C GLU A 153 -12.55 2.63 6.37
N LYS A 154 -12.26 3.31 5.25
CA LYS A 154 -12.44 2.70 3.91
C LYS A 154 -11.49 1.54 3.67
N VAL A 155 -10.24 1.62 4.13
CA VAL A 155 -9.27 0.53 3.97
C VAL A 155 -9.66 -0.67 4.84
N GLU A 156 -10.05 -0.45 6.09
CA GLU A 156 -10.53 -1.53 6.98
C GLU A 156 -11.79 -2.22 6.41
N GLY A 157 -12.70 -1.46 5.80
CA GLY A 157 -13.87 -2.01 5.11
C GLY A 157 -13.49 -2.90 3.92
N LEU A 158 -12.50 -2.47 3.11
CA LEU A 158 -12.00 -3.27 1.99
C LEU A 158 -11.32 -4.56 2.46
N LEU A 159 -10.48 -4.49 3.50
CA LEU A 159 -9.83 -5.65 4.09
C LEU A 159 -10.86 -6.66 4.61
N ARG A 160 -11.88 -6.18 5.32
CA ARG A 160 -12.97 -7.03 5.85
C ARG A 160 -13.72 -7.76 4.73
N ASN A 161 -14.11 -7.04 3.68
CA ASN A 161 -14.86 -7.63 2.56
C ASN A 161 -14.07 -8.74 1.85
N LYS A 162 -12.74 -8.58 1.71
CA LYS A 162 -11.90 -9.62 1.10
C LYS A 162 -11.83 -10.87 1.97
N LEU A 163 -11.60 -10.71 3.27
CA LEU A 163 -11.57 -11.83 4.22
C LEU A 163 -12.90 -12.59 4.28
N GLU A 164 -14.03 -11.90 4.17
CA GLU A 164 -15.37 -12.51 4.13
C GLU A 164 -15.64 -13.25 2.81
N GLY A 165 -15.21 -12.68 1.68
CA GLY A 165 -15.32 -13.32 0.36
C GLY A 165 -14.56 -14.64 0.26
N GLU A 166 -13.35 -14.71 0.84
CA GLU A 166 -12.55 -15.94 0.88
C GLU A 166 -13.18 -17.03 1.76
N ARG A 167 -13.79 -16.65 2.88
CA ARG A 167 -14.50 -17.58 3.77
C ARG A 167 -15.79 -18.13 3.17
N GLY A 168 -16.45 -17.37 2.29
CA GLY A 168 -17.64 -17.81 1.56
C GLY A 168 -17.35 -18.85 0.47
N GLY A 169 -16.17 -18.80 -0.15
CA GLY A 169 -15.75 -19.71 -1.22
C GLY A 169 -15.38 -21.12 -0.75
N ASN A 170 -15.04 -21.31 0.53
CA ASN A 170 -14.52 -22.58 1.05
C ASN A 170 -15.59 -23.56 1.59
N LYS A 171 -16.88 -23.34 1.29
CA LYS A 171 -17.99 -24.23 1.69
C LYS A 171 -18.39 -25.29 0.65
N GLY A 172 -17.65 -25.44 -0.45
CA GLY A 172 -18.03 -26.26 -1.61
C GLY A 172 -17.24 -27.54 -1.86
N GLY A 173 -16.56 -28.13 -0.87
CA GLY A 173 -15.62 -29.24 -1.10
C GLY A 173 -15.67 -30.37 -0.08
N ARG A 174 -16.84 -30.97 0.17
CA ARG A 174 -16.98 -32.33 0.72
C ARG A 174 -18.39 -32.86 0.41
N ARG A 175 -18.51 -33.50 -0.75
CA ARG A 175 -19.44 -34.61 -1.03
C ARG A 175 -18.56 -35.74 -1.56
N GLU A 176 -18.30 -36.71 -0.69
CA GLU A 176 -18.86 -38.06 -0.77
C GLU A 176 -18.24 -38.83 -1.94
N ALA A 177 -17.32 -39.73 -1.60
CA ALA A 177 -17.08 -40.96 -2.33
C ALA A 177 -17.19 -42.07 -1.29
N GLU A 178 -18.38 -42.65 -1.22
CA GLU A 178 -18.56 -44.08 -0.89
C GLU A 178 -18.00 -44.93 -2.03
#